data_AF-A0A6P0DVX7-F1
#
_entry.id   AF-A0A6P0DVX7-F1
#
_cell.length_a   1.000
_cell.length_b   1.000
_cell.length_c   1.000
_cell.angle_alpha   90.00
_cell.angle_beta   90.00
_cell.angle_gamma   90.00
#
_symmetry.space_group_name_H-M   'P 1'
#
loop_
_entity.id
_entity.type
_entity.pdbx_description
1 polymer ?
#
loop_
_entity_poly.entity_id
_entity_poly.type
_entity_poly.pdbx_seq_one_letter_code
_entity_poly.pdbx_strand_id
1 'polypeptide(L)'
;EEAMTMASRLAVMSEGRIVQIGSPTQVYEFPNSRFSAEFIGSTNLFEGVVVEDEPDHIFVESEDLEARMYVSHGVTGPLGMPVGISVRPERVRVTREKPGAAHNWARGVVTDVAYMGSYSLYHVRLPSGKTVMSNLSSSH
;
A
#
# COMPACT_ATOMS: atom_id res chain seq x y z
N GLU A 1 -0.23 -1.52 17.50
CA GLU A 1 -0.12 -0.04 17.59
C GLU A 1 0.82 0.40 18.71
N GLU A 2 0.75 -0.20 19.91
CA GLU A 2 1.60 0.15 21.08
C GLU A 2 3.12 0.12 20.83
N ALA A 3 3.60 -0.87 20.07
CA ALA A 3 5.02 -0.98 19.75
C ALA A 3 5.52 0.20 18.87
N MET A 4 4.64 0.75 18.03
CA MET A 4 4.97 1.88 17.15
C MET A 4 5.11 3.20 17.89
N THR A 5 4.44 3.35 19.04
CA THR A 5 4.38 4.61 19.79
C THR A 5 5.38 4.69 20.94
N MET A 6 5.88 3.54 21.44
CA MET A 6 6.74 3.50 22.62
C MET A 6 8.19 3.08 22.36
N ALA A 7 8.48 2.38 21.26
CA ALA A 7 9.80 1.83 21.02
C ALA A 7 10.71 2.81 20.26
N SER A 8 11.98 2.91 20.68
CA SER A 8 13.02 3.59 19.89
C SER A 8 13.45 2.77 18.68
N ARG A 9 13.35 1.44 18.77
CA ARG A 9 13.64 0.46 17.71
C ARG A 9 12.67 -0.70 17.77
N LEU A 10 12.27 -1.18 16.60
CA LEU A 10 11.47 -2.38 16.41
C LEU A 10 12.28 -3.42 15.65
N ALA A 11 12.10 -4.68 16.03
CA ALA A 11 12.58 -5.84 15.31
C ALA A 11 11.38 -6.65 14.83
N VAL A 12 11.25 -6.82 13.52
CA VAL A 12 10.31 -7.75 12.89
C VAL A 12 11.00 -9.11 12.80
N MET A 13 10.38 -10.15 13.35
CA MET A 13 10.93 -11.51 13.37
C MET A 13 9.97 -12.49 12.71
N SER A 14 10.54 -13.45 11.97
CA SER A 14 9.85 -14.59 11.38
C SER A 14 10.70 -15.84 11.56
N GLU A 15 10.09 -16.96 11.96
CA GLU A 15 10.79 -18.25 12.14
C GLU A 15 12.06 -18.17 13.02
N GLY A 16 12.02 -17.34 14.07
CA GLY A 16 13.16 -17.13 14.98
C GLY A 16 14.30 -16.29 14.38
N ARG A 17 14.14 -15.73 13.18
CA ARG A 17 15.11 -14.85 12.52
C ARG A 17 14.59 -13.43 12.42
N ILE A 18 15.50 -12.48 12.52
CA ILE A 18 15.20 -11.06 12.32
C ILE A 18 15.07 -10.81 10.82
N VAL A 19 13.92 -10.27 10.41
CA VAL A 19 13.62 -9.87 9.01
C VAL A 19 13.99 -8.40 8.79
N GLN A 20 13.67 -7.53 9.76
CA GLN A 20 13.97 -6.11 9.68
C GLN A 20 14.16 -5.52 11.09
N ILE A 21 15.11 -4.59 11.23
CA ILE A 21 15.23 -3.74 12.41
C ILE A 21 15.32 -2.30 11.97
N GLY A 22 14.60 -1.41 12.65
CA GLY A 22 14.65 0.04 12.41
C GLY A 22 13.88 0.80 13.48
N SER A 23 13.79 2.12 13.34
CA SER A 23 12.79 2.87 14.09
C SER A 23 11.37 2.45 13.65
N PRO A 24 10.34 2.69 14.48
CA PRO A 24 8.95 2.46 14.07
C PRO A 24 8.62 3.02 12.68
N THR A 25 8.98 4.28 12.43
CA THR A 25 8.77 4.94 11.15
C THR A 25 9.49 4.22 10.01
N GLN A 26 10.75 3.80 10.19
CA GLN A 26 11.49 3.10 9.15
C GLN A 26 10.84 1.76 8.78
N VAL A 27 10.45 0.96 9.78
CA VAL A 27 9.85 -0.35 9.51
C VAL A 27 8.47 -0.20 8.86
N TYR A 28 7.74 0.85 9.19
CA TYR A 28 6.40 1.09 8.66
C TYR A 28 6.38 1.73 7.27
N GLU A 29 7.14 2.81 7.06
CA GLU A 29 7.18 3.59 5.82
C GLU A 29 8.10 2.95 4.77
N PHE A 30 9.15 2.24 5.20
CA PHE A 30 10.15 1.63 4.33
C PHE A 30 10.37 0.14 4.69
N PRO A 31 9.33 -0.70 4.57
CA PRO A 31 9.48 -2.14 4.77
C PRO A 31 10.45 -2.72 3.73
N ASN A 32 11.38 -3.58 4.18
CA ASN A 32 12.40 -4.17 3.30
C ASN A 32 11.94 -5.48 2.62
N SER A 33 10.74 -5.95 2.94
CA SER A 33 10.18 -7.21 2.43
C SER A 33 8.66 -7.16 2.51
N ARG A 34 8.01 -8.03 1.73
CA ARG A 34 6.55 -8.24 1.80
C ARG A 34 6.11 -8.62 3.22
N PHE A 35 6.86 -9.50 3.88
CA PHE A 35 6.56 -9.91 5.26
C PHE A 35 6.55 -8.70 6.20
N SER A 36 7.58 -7.85 6.17
CA SER A 36 7.62 -6.65 7.02
C SER A 36 6.48 -5.67 6.70
N ALA A 37 6.10 -5.54 5.42
CA ALA A 37 5.00 -4.68 4.99
C ALA A 37 3.64 -5.17 5.52
N GLU A 38 3.40 -6.48 5.49
CA GLU A 38 2.17 -7.14 5.98
C GLU A 38 2.13 -7.28 7.51
N PHE A 39 3.29 -7.36 8.17
CA PHE A 39 3.38 -7.61 9.61
C PHE A 39 3.00 -6.39 10.47
N ILE A 40 3.38 -5.18 10.06
CA ILE A 40 3.08 -3.96 10.82
C ILE A 40 1.94 -3.19 10.17
N GLY A 41 0.80 -3.17 10.86
CA GLY A 41 -0.38 -2.43 10.45
C GLY A 41 -1.09 -3.08 9.25
N SER A 42 -2.13 -2.41 8.76
CA SER A 42 -2.84 -2.85 7.56
C SER A 42 -2.10 -2.37 6.31
N THR A 43 -2.22 -3.12 5.22
CA THR A 43 -1.71 -2.72 3.91
C THR A 43 -2.58 -3.27 2.78
N ASN A 44 -2.65 -2.55 1.67
CA ASN A 44 -3.18 -3.04 0.42
C ASN A 44 -2.02 -3.49 -0.44
N LEU A 45 -1.92 -4.79 -0.70
CA LEU A 45 -0.87 -5.34 -1.55
C LEU A 45 -1.41 -5.62 -2.95
N PHE A 46 -0.77 -5.06 -3.97
CA PHE A 46 -1.08 -5.29 -5.38
C PHE A 46 0.07 -6.07 -6.02
N GLU A 47 -0.26 -7.17 -6.69
CA GLU A 47 0.70 -7.89 -7.53
C GLU A 47 0.63 -7.32 -8.94
N GLY A 48 1.77 -7.16 -9.59
CA GLY A 48 1.83 -6.64 -10.94
C GLY A 48 3.15 -6.95 -11.63
N VAL A 49 3.32 -6.38 -12.82
CA VAL A 49 4.51 -6.50 -13.64
C VAL A 49 5.02 -5.13 -14.06
N VAL A 50 6.33 -4.93 -14.05
CA VAL A 50 6.95 -3.68 -14.53
C VAL A 50 6.79 -3.61 -16.06
N VAL A 51 6.10 -2.57 -16.54
CA VAL A 51 5.84 -2.35 -17.99
C VAL A 51 6.58 -1.15 -18.55
N GLU A 52 7.16 -0.32 -17.70
CA GLU A 52 8.05 0.78 -18.04
C GLU A 52 9.08 0.93 -16.92
N ASP A 53 10.35 1.06 -17.29
CA ASP A 53 11.48 1.14 -16.37
C ASP A 53 12.41 2.28 -16.77
N GLU A 54 12.27 3.41 -16.09
CA GLU A 54 13.05 4.63 -16.30
C GLU A 54 13.89 4.94 -15.04
N PRO A 55 14.97 5.75 -15.16
CA PRO A 55 15.86 6.00 -14.03
C PRO A 55 15.21 6.58 -12.77
N ASP A 56 14.16 7.39 -12.94
CA ASP A 56 13.47 8.12 -11.86
C ASP A 56 12.05 7.60 -11.57
N HIS A 57 11.54 6.66 -12.37
CA HIS A 57 10.21 6.10 -12.17
C HIS A 57 10.00 4.78 -12.89
N ILE A 58 8.97 4.04 -12.44
CA ILE A 58 8.45 2.89 -13.17
C ILE A 58 6.93 2.97 -13.30
N PHE A 59 6.41 2.28 -14.31
CA PHE A 59 5.00 1.90 -14.36
C PHE A 59 4.82 0.40 -14.16
N VAL A 60 3.82 0.07 -13.36
CA VAL A 60 3.42 -1.31 -13.07
C VAL A 60 1.98 -1.53 -13.49
N GLU A 61 1.73 -2.61 -14.22
CA GLU A 61 0.38 -3.09 -14.51
C GLU A 61 -0.01 -4.20 -13.54
N SER A 62 -1.21 -4.10 -12.99
CA SER A 62 -1.78 -5.07 -12.07
C SER A 62 -3.15 -5.49 -12.62
N GLU A 63 -3.45 -6.79 -12.58
CA GLU A 63 -4.77 -7.31 -13.00
C GLU A 63 -5.90 -6.79 -12.10
N ASP A 64 -5.57 -6.29 -10.91
CA ASP A 64 -6.53 -5.72 -9.97
C ASP A 64 -6.94 -4.27 -10.29
N LEU A 65 -6.19 -3.58 -11.15
CA LEU A 65 -6.32 -2.14 -11.36
C LEU A 65 -6.54 -1.79 -12.83
N GLU A 66 -7.39 -0.80 -13.07
CA GLU A 66 -7.67 -0.29 -14.43
C GLU A 66 -6.59 0.67 -14.93
N ALA A 67 -6.06 1.48 -14.02
CA ALA A 67 -4.99 2.41 -14.31
C ALA A 67 -3.66 1.83 -13.83
N ARG A 68 -2.59 2.10 -14.59
CA ARG A 68 -1.24 1.74 -14.21
C ARG A 68 -0.88 2.36 -12.86
N MET A 69 0.00 1.69 -12.14
CA MET A 69 0.61 2.23 -10.94
C MET A 69 1.91 2.95 -11.31
N TYR A 70 2.00 4.23 -10.97
CA TYR A 70 3.22 5.02 -11.08
C TYR A 70 3.97 4.98 -9.75
N VAL A 71 5.24 4.60 -9.80
CA VAL A 71 6.15 4.60 -8.65
C VAL A 71 7.29 5.58 -8.97
N SER A 72 7.48 6.58 -8.12
CA SER A 72 8.39 7.71 -8.35
C SER A 72 9.86 7.40 -8.02
N HIS A 73 10.30 6.18 -8.29
CA HIS A 73 11.69 5.76 -8.26
C HIS A 73 11.87 4.54 -9.17
N GLY A 74 13.08 4.38 -9.72
CA GLY A 74 13.45 3.15 -10.41
C GLY A 74 13.48 1.95 -9.46
N VAL A 75 13.41 0.74 -10.01
CA VAL A 75 13.67 -0.51 -9.29
C VAL A 75 14.79 -1.27 -9.97
N THR A 76 15.56 -2.03 -9.21
CA THR A 76 16.56 -2.91 -9.83
C THR A 76 15.87 -4.17 -10.35
N GLY A 77 15.79 -4.31 -11.67
CA GLY A 77 15.23 -5.49 -12.31
C GLY A 77 15.08 -5.32 -13.82
N PRO A 78 14.79 -6.39 -14.56
CA PRO A 78 14.44 -6.29 -15.98
C PRO A 78 12.98 -5.86 -16.17
N LEU A 79 12.68 -5.28 -17.33
CA LEU A 79 11.31 -5.08 -17.80
C LEU A 79 10.53 -6.42 -17.80
N GLY A 80 9.26 -6.39 -17.39
CA GLY A 80 8.42 -7.58 -17.22
C GLY A 80 8.62 -8.33 -15.91
N MET A 81 9.49 -7.85 -15.02
CA MET A 81 9.68 -8.45 -13.70
C MET A 81 8.39 -8.37 -12.86
N PRO A 82 7.97 -9.46 -12.19
CA PRO A 82 6.87 -9.42 -11.23
C PRO A 82 7.27 -8.63 -9.98
N VAL A 83 6.37 -7.78 -9.53
CA VAL A 83 6.57 -6.90 -8.36
C VAL A 83 5.31 -6.81 -7.52
N GLY A 84 5.50 -6.69 -6.21
CA GLY A 84 4.43 -6.40 -5.25
C GLY A 84 4.49 -4.94 -4.82
N ILE A 85 3.37 -4.21 -4.92
CA ILE A 85 3.24 -2.83 -4.45
C ILE A 85 2.37 -2.80 -3.21
N SER A 86 2.95 -2.35 -2.09
CA SER A 86 2.27 -2.17 -0.81
C SER A 86 1.82 -0.72 -0.65
N VAL A 87 0.51 -0.50 -0.50
CA VAL A 87 -0.10 0.82 -0.30
C VAL A 87 -0.83 0.86 1.04
N ARG A 88 -0.36 1.70 1.96
CA ARG A 88 -1.00 1.88 3.27
C ARG A 88 -2.42 2.46 3.13
N PRO A 89 -3.42 2.01 3.92
CA PRO A 89 -4.79 2.50 3.81
C PRO A 89 -4.94 4.02 3.95
N GLU A 90 -4.14 4.67 4.80
CA GLU A 90 -4.12 6.12 4.98
C GLU A 90 -3.50 6.89 3.80
N ARG A 91 -2.83 6.18 2.88
CA ARG A 91 -2.35 6.73 1.60
C ARG A 91 -3.36 6.54 0.47
N VAL A 92 -4.50 5.90 0.73
CA VAL A 92 -5.59 5.73 -0.23
C VAL A 92 -6.68 6.75 0.08
N ARG A 93 -7.07 7.55 -0.93
CA ARG A 93 -8.20 8.47 -0.83
C ARG A 93 -9.38 7.94 -1.62
N VAL A 94 -10.57 7.96 -1.01
CA VAL A 94 -11.83 7.64 -1.69
C VAL A 94 -12.52 8.93 -2.13
N THR A 95 -12.81 9.05 -3.42
CA THR A 95 -13.56 10.19 -4.00
C THR A 95 -14.75 9.67 -4.79
N ARG A 96 -15.81 10.49 -4.90
CA ARG A 96 -16.99 10.15 -5.72
C ARG A 96 -16.75 10.38 -7.21
N GLU A 97 -15.91 11.37 -7.52
CA GLU A 97 -15.53 11.72 -8.89
C GLU A 97 -14.22 11.03 -9.25
N LYS A 98 -14.11 10.64 -10.53
CA LYS A 98 -12.88 10.09 -11.08
C LYS A 98 -11.77 11.14 -10.97
N PRO A 99 -10.61 10.81 -10.38
CA PRO A 99 -9.47 11.73 -10.35
C PRO A 99 -9.02 12.11 -11.77
N GLY A 100 -8.54 13.35 -11.94
CA GLY A 100 -7.94 13.80 -13.20
C GLY A 100 -6.53 13.21 -13.47
N ALA A 101 -5.97 12.47 -12.51
CA ALA A 101 -4.68 11.80 -12.67
C ALA A 101 -4.79 10.63 -13.67
N ALA A 102 -3.71 10.39 -14.43
CA ALA A 102 -3.66 9.31 -15.41
C ALA A 102 -3.48 7.93 -14.77
N HIS A 103 -2.83 7.86 -13.60
CA HIS A 103 -2.38 6.64 -12.92
C HIS A 103 -2.77 6.66 -11.43
N ASN A 104 -2.51 5.55 -10.71
CA ASN A 104 -2.74 5.42 -9.26
C ASN A 104 -4.20 5.63 -8.82
N TRP A 105 -5.16 5.19 -9.64
CA TRP A 105 -6.57 5.20 -9.28
C TRP A 105 -7.26 3.93 -9.78
N ALA A 106 -8.36 3.57 -9.13
CA ALA A 106 -9.27 2.54 -9.57
C ALA A 106 -10.69 2.94 -9.19
N ARG A 107 -11.68 2.40 -9.90
CA ARG A 107 -13.07 2.48 -9.47
C ARG A 107 -13.39 1.30 -8.57
N GLY A 108 -14.39 1.47 -7.71
CA GLY A 108 -14.85 0.38 -6.85
C GLY A 108 -16.14 0.75 -6.14
N VAL A 109 -16.72 -0.22 -5.45
CA VAL A 109 -17.95 -0.06 -4.66
C VAL A 109 -17.58 -0.16 -3.19
N VAL A 110 -17.99 0.84 -2.39
CA VAL A 110 -17.88 0.76 -0.93
C VAL A 110 -18.80 -0.36 -0.44
N THR A 111 -18.23 -1.41 0.13
CA THR A 111 -18.98 -2.55 0.67
C THR A 111 -19.23 -2.45 2.15
N ASP A 112 -18.37 -1.73 2.88
CA ASP A 112 -18.45 -1.58 4.32
C ASP A 112 -17.74 -0.31 4.79
N VAL A 113 -18.21 0.26 5.91
CA VAL A 113 -17.64 1.45 6.55
C VAL A 113 -17.62 1.24 8.06
N ALA A 114 -16.43 1.24 8.64
CA ALA A 114 -16.23 1.13 10.09
C ALA A 114 -15.77 2.47 10.67
N TYR A 115 -16.49 2.96 11.68
CA TYR A 115 -16.17 4.19 12.38
C TYR A 115 -15.27 3.91 13.57
N MET A 116 -14.01 4.35 13.49
CA MET A 116 -12.96 4.12 14.51
C MET A 116 -12.77 5.35 15.42
N GLY A 117 -13.78 6.23 15.51
CA GLY A 117 -13.72 7.48 16.24
C GLY A 117 -12.96 8.57 15.49
N SER A 118 -11.62 8.48 15.45
CA SER A 118 -10.75 9.50 14.82
C SER A 118 -10.65 9.38 13.29
N TYR A 119 -11.00 8.23 12.74
CA TYR A 119 -11.06 7.99 11.30
C TYR A 119 -12.17 7.01 10.94
N SER A 120 -12.53 6.99 9.66
CA SER A 120 -13.41 5.98 9.06
C SER A 120 -12.58 5.06 8.19
N LEU A 121 -12.71 3.74 8.40
CA LEU A 121 -12.14 2.71 7.56
C LEU A 121 -13.17 2.32 6.50
N TYR A 122 -12.83 2.50 5.24
CA TYR A 122 -13.63 2.10 4.10
C TYR A 122 -13.09 0.80 3.50
N HIS A 123 -13.99 -0.15 3.28
CA HIS A 123 -13.72 -1.31 2.43
C HIS A 123 -14.31 -1.07 1.04
N VAL A 124 -13.46 -1.01 0.03
CA VAL A 124 -13.83 -0.76 -1.37
C VAL A 124 -13.54 -2.00 -2.19
N ARG A 125 -14.58 -2.60 -2.77
CA ARG A 125 -14.44 -3.73 -3.70
C ARG A 125 -14.18 -3.22 -5.11
N LEU A 126 -13.04 -3.61 -5.68
CA LEU A 126 -12.67 -3.34 -7.07
C LEU A 126 -13.39 -4.29 -8.03
N PRO A 127 -13.48 -3.97 -9.34
CA PRO A 127 -14.02 -4.86 -10.35
C PRO A 127 -13.35 -6.25 -10.41
N SER A 128 -12.06 -6.35 -10.07
CA SER A 128 -11.35 -7.64 -9.98
C SER A 128 -11.85 -8.55 -8.84
N GLY A 129 -12.64 -8.00 -7.91
CA GLY A 129 -13.07 -8.68 -6.69
C GLY A 129 -12.18 -8.40 -5.48
N LYS A 130 -10.98 -7.82 -5.68
CA LYS A 130 -10.11 -7.39 -4.58
C LYS A 130 -10.78 -6.34 -3.70
N THR A 131 -10.61 -6.46 -2.38
CA THR A 131 -11.01 -5.43 -1.43
C THR A 131 -9.81 -4.54 -1.08
N VAL A 132 -9.98 -3.23 -1.22
CA VAL A 132 -9.02 -2.19 -0.84
C VAL A 132 -9.53 -1.46 0.41
N MET A 133 -8.64 -1.28 1.38
CA MET A 133 -8.88 -0.51 2.59
C MET A 133 -8.42 0.94 2.41
N SER A 134 -9.21 1.89 2.89
CA SER A 134 -8.84 3.31 2.97
C SER A 134 -9.17 3.88 4.34
N ASN A 135 -8.20 4.54 4.96
CA ASN A 135 -8.39 5.26 6.23
C ASN A 135 -8.56 6.75 5.93
N LEU A 136 -9.77 7.27 6.12
CA LEU A 136 -10.05 8.69 6.00
C LEU A 136 -10.21 9.30 7.38
N SER A 137 -9.31 10.21 7.75
CA SER A 137 -9.45 10.98 8.99
C SER A 137 -10.77 11.74 8.99
N SER A 138 -11.50 11.67 10.09
CA SER A 138 -12.70 12.48 10.30
C SER A 138 -12.27 13.92 10.57
N SER A 139 -11.83 14.65 9.55
CA SER A 139 -11.60 16.09 9.66
C SER A 139 -12.96 16.78 9.73
N HIS A 140 -13.31 17.29 10.92
CA HIS A 140 -14.31 18.33 11.10
C HIS A 140 -13.88 19.62 10.39
#